data_AF-A0A8T8WRM6-F1
#
_entry.id   AF-A0A8T8WRM6-F1
#
_cell.length_a   1.000
_cell.length_b   1.000
_cell.length_c   1.000
_cell.angle_alpha   90.00
_cell.angle_beta   90.00
_cell.angle_gamma   90.00
#
_symmetry.space_group_name_H-M   'P 1'
#
loop_
_entity.id
_entity.type
_entity.pdbx_description
1 polymer ?
#
loop_
_entity_poly.entity_id
_entity_poly.type
_entity_poly.pdbx_seq_one_letter_code
_entity_poly.pdbx_strand_id
1 'polypeptide(L)'
;MHKLVLPNKSSIHRFTTLALYRALLRQCAKLPENLPERNAPKQHIQLRFHRYKGLESPSRITHALTAGYDALDLLHAVSQGRRTETKRLRTLLSEAAEAKERQSAMQRELWRLKPRKPPSALELKKRANRAATRRTMSRHPDAIPVLSRPRPVVSGIRRIPKLVNARGVPFLRINKPQPAIIGHIIRGKQRKRNRTLRVRSKLQEARLWAQDEDEWDRLIGQAEREPTATWRHPVDICVMELKRRVFEMERKDQELATAMWKVVLAERALAAKEAEERAAKMAADAPTETTGGTETEQKEVGRLERAELPKQS
;
A
#
# COMPACT_ATOMS: atom_id res chain seq x y z
N MET A 1 -39.83 -9.81 -28.03
CA MET A 1 -38.68 -8.87 -27.96
C MET A 1 -37.39 -9.69 -27.91
N HIS A 2 -36.67 -9.80 -29.02
CA HIS A 2 -35.42 -10.57 -29.07
C HIS A 2 -34.35 -9.89 -28.20
N LYS A 3 -33.75 -10.64 -27.27
CA LYS A 3 -32.61 -10.17 -26.47
C LYS A 3 -31.45 -9.89 -27.42
N LEU A 4 -31.21 -8.61 -27.73
CA LEU A 4 -30.03 -8.18 -28.48
C LEU A 4 -28.79 -8.60 -27.67
N VAL A 5 -28.12 -9.67 -28.10
CA VAL A 5 -26.84 -10.08 -27.52
C VAL A 5 -25.87 -8.92 -27.69
N LEU A 6 -25.32 -8.43 -26.58
CA LEU A 6 -24.34 -7.36 -26.62
C LEU A 6 -23.17 -7.78 -27.54
N PRO A 7 -22.71 -6.92 -28.45
CA PRO A 7 -21.66 -7.28 -29.42
C PRO A 7 -20.37 -7.82 -28.77
N ASN A 8 -20.01 -7.30 -27.59
CA ASN A 8 -18.86 -7.78 -26.80
C ASN A 8 -19.01 -9.21 -26.26
N LYS A 9 -20.22 -9.76 -26.23
CA LYS A 9 -20.55 -11.13 -25.82
C LYS A 9 -20.90 -12.03 -27.00
N SER A 10 -20.85 -11.52 -28.23
CA SER A 10 -21.07 -12.31 -29.44
C SER A 10 -19.76 -12.93 -29.93
N SER A 11 -19.73 -14.27 -29.99
CA SER A 11 -18.58 -15.03 -30.54
C SER A 11 -18.32 -14.68 -32.00
N ILE A 12 -19.38 -14.48 -32.78
CA ILE A 12 -19.33 -14.08 -34.20
C ILE A 12 -18.65 -12.71 -34.32
N HIS A 13 -19.07 -11.72 -33.53
CA HIS A 13 -18.46 -10.38 -33.55
C HIS A 13 -16.97 -10.41 -33.17
N ARG A 14 -16.62 -11.20 -32.14
CA ARG A 14 -15.21 -11.38 -31.76
C ARG A 14 -14.39 -12.02 -32.88
N PHE A 15 -14.95 -13.03 -33.55
CA PHE A 15 -14.26 -13.70 -34.65
C PHE A 15 -14.05 -12.76 -35.84
N THR A 16 -15.10 -12.06 -36.28
CA THR A 16 -15.04 -11.15 -37.44
C THR A 16 -14.09 -9.98 -37.20
N THR A 17 -14.13 -9.36 -36.02
CA THR A 17 -13.21 -8.26 -35.67
C THR A 17 -11.75 -8.72 -35.62
N LEU A 18 -11.46 -9.90 -35.07
CA LEU A 18 -10.10 -10.47 -35.07
C LEU A 18 -9.63 -10.86 -36.47
N ALA A 19 -10.51 -11.42 -37.30
CA ALA A 19 -10.19 -11.74 -38.69
C ALA A 19 -9.85 -10.48 -39.48
N LEU A 20 -10.68 -9.43 -39.38
CA LEU A 20 -10.44 -8.13 -40.02
C LEU A 20 -9.16 -7.47 -39.52
N TYR A 21 -8.93 -7.46 -38.20
CA TYR A 21 -7.69 -6.94 -37.60
C TYR A 21 -6.44 -7.63 -38.16
N ARG A 22 -6.45 -8.97 -38.22
CA ARG A 22 -5.33 -9.75 -38.77
C ARG A 22 -5.16 -9.51 -40.27
N ALA A 23 -6.25 -9.43 -41.03
CA ALA A 23 -6.20 -9.15 -42.46
C ALA A 23 -5.57 -7.79 -42.75
N LEU A 24 -6.00 -6.74 -42.06
CA LEU A 24 -5.44 -5.39 -42.18
C LEU A 24 -3.94 -5.37 -41.86
N LEU A 25 -3.52 -5.98 -40.76
CA LEU A 25 -2.11 -6.05 -40.39
C LEU A 25 -1.26 -6.83 -41.41
N ARG A 26 -1.80 -7.92 -41.97
CA ARG A 26 -1.14 -8.68 -43.04
C ARG A 26 -0.97 -7.84 -44.31
N GLN A 27 -1.97 -7.04 -44.69
CA GLN A 27 -1.86 -6.16 -45.85
C GLN A 27 -0.87 -5.01 -45.61
N CYS A 28 -0.82 -4.45 -44.40
CA CYS A 28 0.21 -3.45 -44.06
C CYS A 28 1.64 -3.98 -44.24
N ALA A 29 1.88 -5.27 -43.99
CA ALA A 29 3.21 -5.86 -44.19
C ALA A 29 3.61 -5.93 -45.68
N LYS A 30 2.61 -6.09 -46.57
CA LYS A 30 2.78 -6.18 -48.03
C LYS A 30 2.86 -4.83 -48.74
N LEU A 31 2.88 -3.71 -48.00
CA LEU A 31 3.02 -2.38 -48.60
C LEU A 31 4.41 -2.20 -49.22
N PRO A 32 4.51 -1.49 -50.36
CA PRO A 32 5.78 -1.26 -51.04
C PRO A 32 6.77 -0.51 -50.15
N GLU A 33 8.04 -0.86 -50.23
CA GLU A 33 9.11 -0.30 -49.38
C GLU A 33 9.33 1.20 -49.63
N ASN A 34 8.95 1.67 -50.82
CA ASN A 34 9.10 3.05 -51.26
C ASN A 34 8.04 3.99 -50.64
N LEU A 35 7.15 3.47 -49.79
CA LEU A 35 6.10 4.26 -49.15
C LEU A 35 6.68 5.00 -47.92
N PRO A 36 6.70 6.34 -47.92
CA PRO A 36 7.06 7.09 -46.72
C PRO A 36 6.08 6.73 -45.59
N GLU A 37 6.61 6.57 -44.37
CA GLU A 37 5.83 6.18 -43.20
C GLU A 37 5.08 4.83 -43.35
N ARG A 38 5.72 3.82 -43.95
CA ARG A 38 5.20 2.44 -44.10
C ARG A 38 4.54 1.87 -42.82
N ASN A 39 5.01 2.27 -41.64
CA ASN A 39 4.50 1.82 -40.35
C ASN A 39 3.29 2.62 -39.83
N ALA A 40 2.99 3.81 -40.36
CA ALA A 40 1.90 4.66 -39.91
C ALA A 40 0.52 4.00 -40.05
N PRO A 41 0.15 3.35 -41.19
CA PRO A 41 -1.11 2.63 -41.31
C PRO A 41 -1.29 1.57 -40.23
N LYS A 42 -0.25 0.78 -39.95
CA LYS A 42 -0.24 -0.25 -38.91
C LYS A 42 -0.52 0.35 -37.54
N GLN A 43 0.16 1.43 -37.18
CA GLN A 43 -0.05 2.11 -35.89
C GLN A 43 -1.47 2.69 -35.78
N HIS A 44 -1.97 3.31 -36.84
CA HIS A 44 -3.34 3.83 -36.89
C HIS A 44 -4.38 2.73 -36.70
N ILE A 45 -4.25 1.59 -37.37
CA ILE A 45 -5.14 0.44 -37.22
C ILE A 45 -5.13 -0.07 -35.77
N GLN A 46 -3.95 -0.27 -35.18
CA GLN A 46 -3.83 -0.73 -33.80
C GLN A 46 -4.49 0.22 -32.81
N LEU A 47 -4.27 1.53 -32.97
CA LEU A 47 -4.89 2.55 -32.11
C LEU A 47 -6.42 2.60 -32.27
N ARG A 48 -6.95 2.46 -33.49
CA ARG A 48 -8.39 2.45 -33.76
C ARG A 48 -9.07 1.23 -33.15
N PHE A 49 -8.52 0.04 -33.35
CA PHE A 49 -9.06 -1.20 -32.75
C PHE A 49 -9.00 -1.17 -31.22
N HIS A 50 -7.93 -0.60 -30.64
CA HIS A 50 -7.86 -0.41 -29.19
C HIS A 50 -8.93 0.56 -28.69
N ARG A 51 -9.12 1.69 -29.38
CA ARG A 51 -10.14 2.70 -29.05
C ARG A 51 -11.56 2.14 -29.15
N TYR A 52 -11.84 1.28 -30.13
CA TYR A 52 -13.19 0.74 -30.37
C TYR A 52 -13.48 -0.57 -29.64
N LYS A 53 -12.58 -1.06 -28.78
CA LYS A 53 -12.77 -2.30 -28.00
C LYS A 53 -14.03 -2.28 -27.11
N GLY A 54 -14.42 -1.12 -26.60
CA GLY A 54 -15.61 -0.93 -25.75
C GLY A 54 -16.84 -0.43 -26.51
N LEU A 55 -16.88 -0.55 -27.83
CA LEU A 55 -18.00 -0.06 -28.64
C LEU A 55 -19.17 -1.04 -28.59
N GLU A 56 -20.33 -0.60 -28.11
CA GLU A 56 -21.52 -1.46 -27.94
C GLU A 56 -22.68 -1.12 -28.89
N SER A 57 -22.67 0.09 -29.47
CA SER A 57 -23.73 0.56 -30.36
C SER A 57 -23.69 -0.18 -31.72
N PRO A 58 -24.76 -0.90 -32.13
CA PRO A 58 -24.78 -1.66 -33.38
C PRO A 58 -24.47 -0.83 -34.61
N SER A 59 -25.06 0.36 -34.75
CA SER A 59 -24.82 1.25 -35.90
C SER A 59 -23.38 1.74 -35.95
N ARG A 60 -22.76 2.02 -34.79
CA ARG A 60 -21.36 2.44 -34.76
C ARG A 60 -20.43 1.28 -35.12
N ILE A 61 -20.79 0.06 -34.74
CA ILE A 61 -20.04 -1.15 -35.09
C ILE A 61 -20.13 -1.41 -36.59
N THR A 62 -21.32 -1.31 -37.20
CA THR A 62 -21.46 -1.50 -38.65
C THR A 62 -20.63 -0.48 -39.41
N HIS A 63 -20.74 0.82 -39.09
CA HIS A 63 -19.90 1.85 -39.71
C HIS A 63 -18.39 1.61 -39.52
N ALA A 64 -17.97 1.19 -38.33
CA ALA A 64 -16.56 0.89 -38.07
C ALA A 64 -16.05 -0.33 -38.84
N LEU A 65 -16.90 -1.37 -38.98
CA LEU A 65 -16.57 -2.55 -39.77
C LEU A 65 -16.53 -2.22 -41.27
N THR A 66 -17.51 -1.48 -41.80
CA THR A 66 -17.52 -1.00 -43.18
C THR A 66 -16.27 -0.20 -43.48
N ALA A 67 -15.94 0.80 -42.64
CA ALA A 67 -14.69 1.57 -42.80
C ALA A 67 -13.43 0.69 -42.72
N GLY A 68 -13.46 -0.39 -41.95
CA GLY A 68 -12.38 -1.36 -41.86
C GLY A 68 -12.23 -2.21 -43.13
N TYR A 69 -13.34 -2.60 -43.77
CA TYR A 69 -13.33 -3.28 -45.07
C TYR A 69 -12.88 -2.33 -46.19
N ASP A 70 -13.38 -1.10 -46.22
CA ASP A 70 -12.92 -0.07 -47.18
C ASP A 70 -11.41 0.18 -47.05
N ALA A 71 -10.90 0.22 -45.83
CA ALA A 71 -9.46 0.33 -45.57
C ALA A 71 -8.68 -0.90 -46.03
N LEU A 72 -9.27 -2.11 -45.91
CA LEU A 72 -8.65 -3.34 -46.40
C LEU A 72 -8.51 -3.32 -47.93
N ASP A 73 -9.57 -2.91 -48.63
CA ASP A 73 -9.60 -2.78 -50.08
C ASP A 73 -8.59 -1.73 -50.57
N LEU A 74 -8.52 -0.58 -49.88
CA LEU A 74 -7.51 0.44 -50.14
C LEU A 74 -6.08 -0.11 -49.97
N LEU A 75 -5.78 -0.76 -48.84
CA LEU A 75 -4.46 -1.32 -48.58
C LEU A 75 -4.08 -2.43 -49.57
N HIS A 76 -5.05 -3.24 -49.99
CA HIS A 76 -4.85 -4.26 -51.00
C HIS A 76 -4.57 -3.65 -52.39
N ALA A 77 -5.30 -2.59 -52.78
CA ALA A 77 -5.03 -1.88 -54.02
C ALA A 77 -3.64 -1.21 -54.02
N VAL A 78 -3.19 -0.70 -52.87
CA VAL A 78 -1.84 -0.14 -52.70
C VAL A 78 -0.77 -1.22 -52.77
N SER A 79 -0.99 -2.40 -52.19
CA SER A 79 -0.04 -3.52 -52.30
C SER A 79 0.09 -4.05 -53.73
N GLN A 80 -0.94 -3.89 -54.56
CA GLN A 80 -0.90 -4.15 -56.01
C GLN A 80 -0.20 -3.04 -56.83
N GLY A 81 0.26 -1.94 -56.21
CA GLY A 81 0.98 -0.87 -56.89
C GLY A 81 0.10 0.15 -57.62
N ARG A 82 -1.21 0.22 -57.34
CA ARG A 82 -2.10 1.20 -57.97
C ARG A 82 -1.76 2.62 -57.52
N ARG A 83 -1.29 3.47 -58.44
CA ARG A 83 -0.76 4.82 -58.13
C ARG A 83 -1.80 5.77 -57.54
N THR A 84 -3.05 5.69 -57.98
CA THR A 84 -4.17 6.53 -57.49
C THR A 84 -4.46 6.28 -56.02
N GLU A 85 -4.57 5.00 -55.63
CA GLU A 85 -4.85 4.60 -54.26
C GLU A 85 -3.67 4.85 -53.32
N THR A 86 -2.44 4.74 -53.81
CA THR A 86 -1.25 5.15 -53.05
C THR A 86 -1.26 6.64 -52.74
N LYS A 87 -1.66 7.48 -53.70
CA LYS A 87 -1.84 8.92 -53.48
C LYS A 87 -2.95 9.18 -52.45
N ARG A 88 -4.09 8.49 -52.57
CA ARG A 88 -5.21 8.59 -51.62
C ARG A 88 -4.80 8.19 -50.20
N LEU A 89 -4.08 7.09 -50.03
CA LEU A 89 -3.56 6.65 -48.73
C LEU A 89 -2.63 7.71 -48.13
N ARG A 90 -1.75 8.30 -48.93
CA ARG A 90 -0.84 9.36 -48.48
C ARG A 90 -1.61 10.59 -47.99
N THR A 91 -2.61 11.04 -48.74
CA THR A 91 -3.49 12.15 -48.33
C THR A 91 -4.22 11.86 -47.02
N LEU A 92 -4.76 10.66 -46.86
CA LEU A 92 -5.45 10.27 -45.62
C LEU A 92 -4.50 10.24 -44.41
N LEU A 93 -3.26 9.80 -44.59
CA LEU A 93 -2.25 9.80 -43.52
C LEU A 93 -1.84 11.22 -43.12
N SER A 94 -1.63 12.12 -44.09
CA SER A 94 -1.30 13.51 -43.80
C SER A 94 -2.45 14.22 -43.07
N GLU A 95 -3.69 14.05 -43.54
CA GLU A 95 -4.88 14.61 -42.89
C GLU A 95 -5.05 14.08 -41.46
N ALA A 96 -4.79 12.78 -41.24
CA ALA A 96 -4.87 12.18 -39.92
C ALA A 96 -3.79 12.70 -38.97
N ALA A 97 -2.58 12.92 -39.46
CA ALA A 97 -1.48 13.52 -38.69
C ALA A 97 -1.80 14.97 -38.30
N GLU A 98 -2.25 15.79 -39.24
CA GLU A 98 -2.67 17.17 -39.00
C GLU A 98 -3.84 17.27 -38.02
N ALA A 99 -4.85 16.40 -38.16
CA ALA A 99 -5.98 16.36 -37.23
C ALA A 99 -5.52 16.01 -35.80
N LYS A 100 -4.58 15.06 -35.65
CA LYS A 100 -4.00 14.70 -34.35
C LYS A 100 -3.22 15.86 -33.74
N GLU A 101 -2.42 16.57 -34.53
CA GLU A 101 -1.66 17.72 -34.05
C GLU A 101 -2.58 18.86 -33.62
N ARG A 102 -3.61 19.17 -34.42
CA ARG A 102 -4.65 20.15 -34.07
C ARG A 102 -5.35 19.81 -32.76
N GLN A 103 -5.75 18.55 -32.58
CA GLN A 103 -6.37 18.10 -31.31
C GLN A 103 -5.40 18.22 -30.13
N SER A 104 -4.13 17.86 -30.33
CA SER A 104 -3.11 17.92 -29.29
C SER A 104 -2.76 19.37 -28.92
N ALA A 105 -2.70 20.28 -29.89
CA ALA A 105 -2.54 21.72 -29.68
C ALA A 105 -3.73 22.30 -28.91
N MET A 106 -4.96 22.03 -29.35
CA MET A 106 -6.18 22.46 -28.65
C MET A 106 -6.20 21.94 -27.21
N GLN A 107 -5.86 20.67 -27.00
CA GLN A 107 -5.82 20.10 -25.65
C GLN A 107 -4.74 20.77 -24.78
N ARG A 108 -3.55 21.05 -25.33
CA ARG A 108 -2.49 21.79 -24.62
C ARG A 108 -2.96 23.17 -24.18
N GLU A 109 -3.64 23.91 -25.05
CA GLU A 109 -4.20 25.22 -24.72
C GLU A 109 -5.30 25.13 -23.66
N LEU A 110 -6.21 24.15 -23.76
CA LEU A 110 -7.22 23.90 -22.72
C LEU A 110 -6.57 23.57 -21.36
N TRP A 111 -5.47 22.82 -21.34
CA TRP A 111 -4.73 22.54 -20.10
C TRP A 111 -4.04 23.76 -19.52
N ARG A 112 -3.53 24.68 -20.37
CA ARG A 112 -2.91 25.94 -19.94
C ARG A 112 -3.93 26.89 -19.31
N LEU A 113 -5.10 27.00 -19.92
CA LEU A 113 -6.18 27.88 -19.45
C LEU A 113 -6.90 27.35 -18.20
N LYS A 114 -6.75 26.05 -17.90
CA LYS A 114 -7.42 25.45 -16.73
C LYS A 114 -6.80 25.96 -15.42
N PRO A 115 -7.57 26.65 -14.56
CA PRO A 115 -7.04 27.14 -13.29
C PRO A 115 -6.60 25.97 -12.40
N ARG A 116 -5.41 26.10 -11.80
CA ARG A 116 -4.92 25.12 -10.84
C ARG A 116 -5.79 25.17 -9.60
N LYS A 117 -6.50 24.07 -9.32
CA LYS A 117 -7.30 23.96 -8.10
C LYS A 117 -6.37 24.10 -6.88
N PRO A 118 -6.76 24.89 -5.85
CA PRO A 118 -6.01 24.92 -4.60
C PRO A 118 -5.97 23.51 -4.00
N PRO A 119 -4.89 23.16 -3.28
CA PRO A 119 -4.76 21.83 -2.71
C PRO A 119 -5.88 21.58 -1.70
N SER A 120 -6.54 20.43 -1.82
CA SER A 120 -7.57 20.02 -0.86
C SER A 120 -6.95 19.84 0.54
N ALA A 121 -7.75 20.02 1.60
CA ALA A 121 -7.32 19.72 2.97
C ALA A 121 -6.71 18.31 3.12
N LEU A 122 -7.24 17.33 2.38
CA LEU A 122 -6.69 15.97 2.36
C LEU A 122 -5.29 15.93 1.72
N GLU A 123 -5.06 16.71 0.67
CA GLU A 123 -3.76 16.81 0.02
C GLU A 123 -2.75 17.51 0.92
N LEU A 124 -3.16 18.56 1.61
CA LEU A 124 -2.32 19.25 2.58
C LEU A 124 -1.90 18.30 3.71
N LYS A 125 -2.85 17.53 4.26
CA LYS A 125 -2.58 16.49 5.26
C LYS A 125 -1.61 15.42 4.74
N LYS A 126 -1.79 14.98 3.48
CA LYS A 126 -0.87 14.03 2.82
C LYS A 126 0.54 14.62 2.67
N ARG A 127 0.65 15.90 2.28
CA ARG A 127 1.95 16.61 2.15
C ARG A 127 2.64 16.74 3.50
N ALA A 128 1.92 17.15 4.55
CA ALA A 128 2.44 17.25 5.91
C ALA A 128 2.94 15.89 6.41
N ASN A 129 2.18 14.81 6.17
CA ASN A 129 2.60 13.46 6.54
C ASN A 129 3.86 13.02 5.78
N ARG A 130 3.96 13.29 4.47
CA ARG A 130 5.18 13.02 3.68
C ARG A 130 6.39 13.79 4.23
N ALA A 131 6.21 15.05 4.61
CA ALA A 131 7.26 15.86 5.21
C ALA A 131 7.70 15.30 6.57
N ALA A 132 6.76 14.98 7.46
CA ALA A 132 7.05 14.35 8.75
C ALA A 132 7.74 12.98 8.60
N THR A 133 7.32 12.20 7.60
CA THR A 133 7.95 10.92 7.23
C THR A 133 9.40 11.14 6.84
N ARG A 134 9.69 12.11 5.94
CA ARG A 134 11.06 12.44 5.52
C ARG A 134 11.94 12.88 6.70
N ARG A 135 11.44 13.77 7.56
CA ARG A 135 12.17 14.25 8.74
C ARG A 135 12.51 13.12 9.72
N THR A 136 11.66 12.10 9.81
CA THR A 136 11.81 10.99 10.77
C THR A 136 12.37 9.71 10.15
N MET A 137 12.93 9.77 8.93
CA MET A 137 13.60 8.63 8.29
C MET A 137 14.95 8.32 8.91
N SER A 138 15.64 9.33 9.44
CA SER A 138 16.94 9.18 10.10
C SER A 138 16.80 9.45 11.60
N ARG A 139 17.71 8.87 12.40
CA ARG A 139 17.84 9.27 13.81
C ARG A 139 18.40 10.68 13.85
N HIS A 140 17.90 11.50 14.76
CA HIS A 140 18.53 12.77 15.08
C HIS A 140 19.92 12.50 15.71
N PRO A 141 20.96 13.27 15.41
CA PRO A 141 22.29 13.08 16.00
C PRO A 141 22.25 13.05 17.53
N ASP A 142 21.49 13.96 18.14
CA ASP A 142 21.36 14.07 19.61
C ASP A 142 20.29 13.13 20.22
N ALA A 143 19.83 12.12 19.48
CA ALA A 143 18.79 11.23 19.97
C ALA A 143 19.34 10.25 21.02
N ILE A 144 19.02 10.52 22.29
CA ILE A 144 19.27 9.61 23.40
C ILE A 144 18.65 8.22 23.11
N PRO A 145 19.39 7.11 23.33
CA PRO A 145 18.87 5.76 23.16
C PRO A 145 17.56 5.51 23.93
N VAL A 146 16.69 4.66 23.38
CA VAL A 146 15.39 4.39 24.01
C VAL A 146 15.54 3.61 25.33
N LEU A 147 16.60 2.81 25.45
CA LEU A 147 16.86 1.97 26.63
C LEU A 147 17.50 2.72 27.81
N SER A 148 18.02 3.94 27.59
CA SER A 148 18.56 4.77 28.68
C SER A 148 17.48 5.61 29.39
N ARG A 149 16.20 5.31 29.12
CA ARG A 149 15.07 5.81 29.89
C ARG A 149 14.98 5.08 31.23
N PRO A 150 14.39 5.68 32.28
CA PRO A 150 13.56 6.89 32.28
C PRO A 150 14.33 8.20 32.14
N ARG A 151 13.67 9.26 31.64
CA ARG A 151 14.27 10.60 31.59
C ARG A 151 14.31 11.23 32.99
N PRO A 152 15.42 11.85 33.43
CA PRO A 152 15.50 12.45 34.76
C PRO A 152 14.51 13.61 34.91
N VAL A 153 14.50 14.53 33.94
CA VAL A 153 13.58 15.69 33.93
C VAL A 153 12.65 15.58 32.73
N VAL A 154 11.35 15.80 32.96
CA VAL A 154 10.33 15.91 31.92
C VAL A 154 9.58 17.22 32.03
N SER A 155 9.21 17.81 30.89
CA SER A 155 8.31 18.96 30.87
C SER A 155 6.85 18.47 30.95
N GLY A 156 6.13 18.92 31.97
CA GLY A 156 4.74 18.55 32.21
C GLY A 156 4.55 17.12 32.73
N ILE A 157 3.47 16.46 32.31
CA ILE A 157 3.13 15.11 32.79
C ILE A 157 3.99 14.05 32.09
N ARG A 158 4.65 13.20 32.86
CA ARG A 158 5.43 12.07 32.35
C ARG A 158 4.57 11.10 31.55
N ARG A 159 4.84 11.04 30.24
CA ARG A 159 4.18 10.09 29.34
C ARG A 159 4.90 8.75 29.31
N ILE A 160 4.24 7.73 29.84
CA ILE A 160 4.76 6.35 29.85
C ILE A 160 4.72 5.74 28.44
N PRO A 161 5.85 5.27 27.88
CA PRO A 161 5.88 4.55 26.61
C PRO A 161 5.06 3.24 26.67
N LYS A 162 4.44 2.86 25.55
CA LYS A 162 3.71 1.59 25.45
C LYS A 162 4.59 0.54 24.77
N LEU A 163 4.84 -0.59 25.43
CA LEU A 163 5.45 -1.76 24.79
C LEU A 163 4.45 -2.38 23.82
N VAL A 164 4.85 -2.49 22.55
CA VAL A 164 4.02 -3.04 21.48
C VAL A 164 4.83 -4.09 20.73
N ASN A 165 4.17 -5.19 20.34
CA ASN A 165 4.74 -6.21 19.49
C ASN A 165 4.18 -6.09 18.06
N ALA A 166 5.04 -5.86 17.07
CA ALA A 166 4.66 -5.84 15.64
C ALA A 166 5.00 -7.18 14.98
N ARG A 167 4.12 -8.18 15.12
CA ARG A 167 4.27 -9.59 14.66
C ARG A 167 5.68 -10.18 14.91
N GLY A 168 6.14 -10.13 16.15
CA GLY A 168 7.43 -10.70 16.58
C GLY A 168 8.54 -9.67 16.78
N VAL A 169 8.32 -8.40 16.40
CA VAL A 169 9.29 -7.32 16.65
C VAL A 169 8.80 -6.44 17.81
N PRO A 170 9.41 -6.53 19.01
CA PRO A 170 9.07 -5.67 20.13
C PRO A 170 9.66 -4.25 19.93
N PHE A 171 8.87 -3.23 20.25
CA PHE A 171 9.33 -1.85 20.28
C PHE A 171 8.51 -1.01 21.27
N LEU A 172 9.13 0.07 21.77
CA LEU A 172 8.45 1.06 22.59
C LEU A 172 7.83 2.15 21.72
N ARG A 173 6.51 2.32 21.82
CA ARG A 173 5.77 3.38 21.16
C ARG A 173 5.67 4.60 22.08
N ILE A 174 6.47 5.62 21.77
CA ILE A 174 6.53 6.89 22.52
C ILE A 174 5.46 7.88 22.00
N ASN A 175 5.44 8.13 20.69
CA ASN A 175 4.56 9.13 20.05
C ASN A 175 3.69 8.51 18.94
N LYS A 176 2.61 9.23 18.57
CA LYS A 176 1.79 8.98 17.38
C LYS A 176 1.70 10.28 16.56
N PRO A 177 1.95 10.26 15.24
CA PRO A 177 2.41 9.14 14.42
C PRO A 177 3.82 8.65 14.83
N GLN A 178 4.08 7.35 14.63
CA GLN A 178 5.38 6.77 14.93
C GLN A 178 6.46 7.29 13.95
N PRO A 179 7.71 7.49 14.40
CA PRO A 179 8.82 7.84 13.51
C PRO A 179 8.97 6.84 12.36
N ALA A 180 9.23 7.35 11.16
CA ALA A 180 9.27 6.52 9.97
C ALA A 180 10.41 5.49 9.99
N ILE A 181 11.54 5.83 10.61
CA ILE A 181 12.68 4.94 10.83
C ILE A 181 12.31 3.66 11.56
N ILE A 182 11.50 3.74 12.63
CA ILE A 182 11.07 2.57 13.41
C ILE A 182 10.20 1.68 12.52
N GLY A 183 9.28 2.28 11.76
CA GLY A 183 8.47 1.54 10.78
C GLY A 183 9.32 0.86 9.70
N HIS A 184 10.39 1.51 9.24
CA HIS A 184 11.33 0.92 8.27
C HIS A 184 12.07 -0.29 8.86
N ILE A 185 12.63 -0.15 10.06
CA ILE A 185 13.34 -1.24 10.76
C ILE A 185 12.41 -2.43 11.02
N ILE A 186 11.20 -2.18 11.50
CA ILE A 186 10.20 -3.24 11.72
C ILE A 186 9.95 -3.97 10.40
N ARG A 187 9.63 -3.26 9.31
CA ARG A 187 9.42 -3.90 7.99
C ARG A 187 10.64 -4.69 7.53
N GLY A 188 11.85 -4.20 7.77
CA GLY A 188 13.10 -4.91 7.46
C GLY A 188 13.20 -6.25 8.21
N LYS A 189 13.00 -6.24 9.53
CA LYS A 189 12.97 -7.46 10.36
C LYS A 189 11.87 -8.43 9.90
N GLN A 190 10.69 -7.93 9.57
CA GLN A 190 9.59 -8.76 9.08
C GLN A 190 9.87 -9.40 7.72
N ARG A 191 10.51 -8.68 6.79
CA ARG A 191 10.96 -9.27 5.52
C ARG A 191 11.98 -10.39 5.77
N LYS A 192 12.92 -10.20 6.70
CA LYS A 192 13.90 -11.23 7.08
C LYS A 192 13.19 -12.47 7.62
N ARG A 193 12.26 -12.31 8.57
CA ARG A 193 11.47 -13.43 9.13
C ARG A 193 10.64 -14.15 8.06
N ASN A 194 9.99 -13.41 7.16
CA ASN A 194 9.24 -14.00 6.06
C ASN A 194 10.14 -14.78 5.09
N ARG A 195 11.36 -14.29 4.80
CA ARG A 195 12.35 -15.02 4.01
C ARG A 195 12.74 -16.32 4.69
N THR A 196 13.01 -16.28 6.00
CA THR A 196 13.30 -17.47 6.81
C THR A 196 12.16 -18.48 6.78
N LEU A 197 10.90 -18.05 6.90
CA LEU A 197 9.74 -18.93 6.80
C LEU A 197 9.63 -19.60 5.42
N ARG A 198 9.87 -18.85 4.34
CA ARG A 198 9.89 -19.43 2.98
C ARG A 198 10.99 -20.49 2.82
N VAL A 199 12.19 -20.22 3.34
CA VAL A 199 13.29 -21.20 3.34
C VAL A 199 12.91 -22.43 4.15
N ARG A 200 12.29 -22.26 5.32
CA ARG A 200 11.79 -23.37 6.14
C ARG A 200 10.83 -24.25 5.35
N SER A 201 9.82 -23.67 4.70
CA SER A 201 8.85 -24.43 3.90
C SER A 201 9.53 -25.23 2.79
N LYS A 202 10.48 -24.62 2.07
CA LYS A 202 11.25 -25.33 1.03
C LYS A 202 12.11 -26.47 1.58
N LEU A 203 12.74 -26.28 2.73
CA LEU A 203 13.53 -27.34 3.37
C LEU A 203 12.64 -28.47 3.89
N GLN A 204 11.42 -28.17 4.35
CA GLN A 204 10.47 -29.20 4.76
C GLN A 204 10.03 -30.07 3.58
N GLU A 205 9.77 -29.46 2.43
CA GLU A 205 9.50 -30.18 1.18
C GLU A 205 10.71 -30.99 0.73
N ALA A 206 11.89 -30.37 0.60
CA ALA A 206 13.12 -31.05 0.21
C ALA A 206 13.48 -32.23 1.14
N ARG A 207 13.15 -32.13 2.43
CA ARG A 207 13.37 -33.22 3.39
C ARG A 207 12.49 -34.43 3.13
N LEU A 208 11.24 -34.22 2.67
CA LEU A 208 10.36 -35.33 2.30
C LEU A 208 10.89 -36.02 1.04
N TRP A 209 11.28 -35.24 0.02
CA TRP A 209 11.83 -35.80 -1.21
C TRP A 209 13.12 -36.57 -0.95
N ALA A 210 14.01 -36.02 -0.13
CA ALA A 210 15.23 -36.73 0.25
C ALA A 210 14.95 -38.03 1.01
N GLN A 211 13.90 -38.09 1.83
CA GLN A 211 13.48 -39.34 2.47
C GLN A 211 13.00 -40.40 1.47
N ASP A 212 12.28 -39.96 0.44
CA ASP A 212 11.80 -40.87 -0.62
C ASP A 212 12.99 -41.42 -1.45
N GLU A 213 13.99 -40.59 -1.75
CA GLU A 213 15.22 -41.03 -2.43
C GLU A 213 16.04 -41.99 -1.56
N ASP A 214 16.19 -41.71 -0.26
CA ASP A 214 16.88 -42.62 0.67
C ASP A 214 16.19 -44.00 0.75
N GLU A 215 14.85 -44.00 0.72
CA GLU A 215 14.06 -45.22 0.69
C GLU A 215 14.23 -45.97 -0.65
N TRP A 216 14.32 -45.23 -1.76
CA TRP A 216 14.58 -45.82 -3.06
C TRP A 216 15.97 -46.46 -3.16
N ASP A 217 17.02 -45.77 -2.70
CA ASP A 217 18.38 -46.30 -2.63
C ASP A 217 18.44 -47.58 -1.77
N ARG A 218 17.65 -47.63 -0.69
CA ARG A 218 17.48 -48.82 0.15
C ARG A 218 16.84 -49.98 -0.61
N LEU A 219 15.80 -49.73 -1.40
CA LEU A 219 15.11 -50.76 -2.19
C LEU A 219 15.98 -51.32 -3.33
N ILE A 220 16.80 -50.47 -3.96
CA ILE A 220 17.71 -50.85 -5.05
C ILE A 220 19.02 -51.48 -4.54
N GLY A 221 19.25 -51.50 -3.23
CA GLY A 221 20.48 -52.02 -2.63
C GLY A 221 21.69 -51.13 -2.85
N GLN A 222 21.47 -49.86 -3.21
CA GLN A 222 22.49 -48.81 -3.33
C GLN A 222 22.68 -48.02 -2.02
N ALA A 223 22.02 -48.43 -0.93
CA ALA A 223 22.24 -47.84 0.37
C ALA A 223 23.71 -47.97 0.79
N GLU A 224 24.46 -46.88 0.67
CA GLU A 224 25.82 -46.77 1.19
C GLU A 224 25.80 -46.92 2.73
N ARG A 225 26.84 -47.54 3.29
CA ARG A 225 26.94 -47.84 4.73
C ARG A 225 27.12 -46.60 5.62
N GLU A 226 27.46 -45.45 5.05
CA GLU A 226 27.76 -44.25 5.84
C GLU A 226 26.51 -43.38 6.07
N PRO A 227 26.20 -42.98 7.32
CA PRO A 227 25.06 -42.11 7.64
C PRO A 227 25.09 -40.71 6.99
N THR A 228 26.26 -40.29 6.50
CA THR A 228 26.51 -39.03 5.79
C THR A 228 26.23 -39.12 4.29
N ALA A 229 26.10 -40.33 3.73
CA ALA A 229 25.81 -40.57 2.32
C ALA A 229 24.31 -40.42 1.98
N THR A 230 23.46 -40.40 2.99
CA THR A 230 22.00 -40.25 2.88
C THR A 230 21.63 -38.87 2.31
N TRP A 231 20.75 -38.81 1.31
CA TRP A 231 20.25 -37.57 0.69
C TRP A 231 19.63 -36.62 1.69
N ARG A 232 18.99 -37.17 2.73
CA ARG A 232 18.39 -36.38 3.81
C ARG A 232 19.42 -35.67 4.70
N HIS A 233 20.62 -36.21 4.86
CA HIS A 233 21.64 -35.68 5.77
C HIS A 233 21.94 -34.18 5.54
N PRO A 234 22.29 -33.73 4.31
CA PRO A 234 22.53 -32.31 4.05
C PRO A 234 21.29 -31.42 4.30
N VAL A 235 20.08 -31.94 4.05
CA VAL A 235 18.84 -31.21 4.32
C VAL A 235 18.63 -31.05 5.82
N ASP A 236 18.86 -32.10 6.62
CA ASP A 236 18.74 -32.04 8.07
C ASP A 236 19.77 -31.06 8.68
N ILE A 237 21.00 -31.00 8.15
CA ILE A 237 21.99 -29.95 8.53
C ILE A 237 21.41 -28.56 8.27
N CYS A 238 20.88 -28.30 7.08
CA CYS A 238 20.30 -27.00 6.73
C CYS A 238 19.12 -26.63 7.63
N VAL A 239 18.28 -27.61 8.00
CA VAL A 239 17.18 -27.43 8.94
C VAL A 239 17.70 -27.08 10.34
N MET A 240 18.74 -27.76 10.82
CA MET A 240 19.36 -27.48 12.11
C MET A 240 19.95 -26.07 12.16
N GLU A 241 20.68 -25.65 11.12
CA GLU A 241 21.21 -24.29 11.04
C GLU A 241 20.11 -23.23 11.03
N LEU A 242 19.03 -23.47 10.29
CA LEU A 242 17.89 -22.57 10.24
C LEU A 242 17.22 -22.44 11.61
N LYS A 243 17.01 -23.57 12.31
CA LYS A 243 16.47 -23.59 13.68
C LYS A 243 17.34 -22.78 14.62
N ARG A 244 18.67 -22.98 14.60
CA ARG A 244 19.64 -22.21 15.39
C ARG A 244 19.52 -20.71 15.11
N ARG A 245 19.49 -20.31 13.84
CA ARG A 245 19.34 -18.89 13.44
C ARG A 245 18.00 -18.30 13.91
N VAL A 246 16.90 -19.05 13.83
CA VAL A 246 15.58 -18.60 14.32
C VAL A 246 15.60 -18.41 15.83
N PHE A 247 16.14 -19.40 16.55
CA PHE A 247 16.25 -19.35 18.01
C PHE A 247 17.06 -18.13 18.48
N GLU A 248 18.21 -17.88 17.86
CA GLU A 248 19.03 -16.70 18.19
C GLU A 248 18.31 -15.37 17.93
N MET A 249 17.53 -15.28 16.84
CA MET A 249 16.73 -14.09 16.56
C MET A 249 15.65 -13.88 17.62
N GLU A 250 14.93 -14.94 17.98
CA GLU A 250 13.87 -14.89 18.98
C GLU A 250 14.41 -14.59 20.38
N ARG A 251 15.56 -15.16 20.74
CA ARG A 251 16.27 -14.86 21.99
C ARG A 251 16.63 -13.38 22.09
N LYS A 252 17.23 -12.81 21.04
CA LYS A 252 17.59 -11.38 20.98
C LYS A 252 16.36 -10.47 21.06
N ASP A 253 15.26 -10.83 20.38
CA ASP A 253 14.02 -10.07 20.45
C ASP A 253 13.39 -10.17 21.86
N GLN A 254 13.47 -11.32 22.53
CA GLN A 254 13.00 -11.50 23.91
C GLN A 254 13.85 -10.70 24.91
N GLU A 255 15.18 -10.76 24.83
CA GLU A 255 16.11 -9.94 25.62
C GLU A 255 15.81 -8.44 25.45
N LEU A 256 15.55 -8.00 24.21
CA LEU A 256 15.18 -6.62 23.93
C LEU A 256 13.82 -6.25 24.54
N ALA A 257 12.84 -7.15 24.47
CA ALA A 257 11.51 -6.92 25.05
C ALA A 257 11.56 -6.79 26.58
N THR A 258 12.35 -7.64 27.26
CA THR A 258 12.51 -7.57 28.71
C THR A 258 13.21 -6.29 29.13
N ALA A 259 14.26 -5.86 28.42
CA ALA A 259 14.91 -4.57 28.65
C ALA A 259 13.95 -3.39 28.47
N MET A 260 13.14 -3.41 27.41
CA MET A 260 12.10 -2.39 27.17
C MET A 260 11.02 -2.40 28.26
N TRP A 261 10.66 -3.57 28.79
CA TRP A 261 9.68 -3.68 29.87
C TRP A 261 10.19 -3.07 31.18
N LYS A 262 11.47 -3.31 31.53
CA LYS A 262 12.12 -2.67 32.69
C LYS A 262 12.05 -1.14 32.61
N VAL A 263 12.27 -0.58 31.42
CA VAL A 263 12.11 0.87 31.17
C VAL A 263 10.68 1.33 31.44
N VAL A 264 9.67 0.60 30.99
CA VAL A 264 8.25 0.96 31.22
C VAL A 264 7.91 0.92 32.71
N LEU A 265 8.40 -0.07 33.44
CA LEU A 265 8.22 -0.16 34.89
C LEU A 265 8.88 1.02 35.62
N ALA A 266 10.11 1.37 35.24
CA ALA A 266 10.81 2.51 35.82
C ALA A 266 10.11 3.86 35.53
N GLU A 267 9.64 4.07 34.30
CA GLU A 267 8.87 5.28 33.94
C GLU A 267 7.53 5.33 34.69
N ARG A 268 6.88 4.18 34.96
CA ARG A 268 5.65 4.11 35.77
C ARG A 268 5.90 4.47 37.23
N ALA A 269 6.97 3.95 37.82
CA ALA A 269 7.33 4.24 39.21
C ALA A 269 7.61 5.74 39.42
N LEU A 270 8.36 6.36 38.51
CA LEU A 270 8.60 7.81 38.57
C LEU A 270 7.33 8.62 38.31
N ALA A 271 6.49 8.20 37.36
CA ALA A 271 5.24 8.89 37.08
C ALA A 271 4.27 8.88 38.28
N ALA A 272 4.27 7.81 39.09
CA ALA A 272 3.50 7.73 40.32
C ALA A 272 4.01 8.73 41.37
N LYS A 273 5.32 8.75 41.62
CA LYS A 273 5.95 9.72 42.54
C LYS A 273 5.68 11.18 42.15
N GLU A 274 5.87 11.52 40.88
CA GLU A 274 5.58 12.87 40.35
C GLU A 274 4.09 13.22 40.37
N ALA A 275 3.19 12.23 40.39
CA ALA A 275 1.76 12.46 40.56
C ALA A 275 1.40 12.75 42.02
N GLU A 276 2.00 12.02 42.96
CA GLU A 276 1.87 12.26 44.40
C GLU A 276 2.42 13.64 44.78
N GLU A 277 3.62 14.00 44.33
CA GLU A 277 4.21 15.32 44.57
C GLU A 277 3.36 16.46 43.98
N ARG A 278 2.77 16.26 42.80
CA ARG A 278 1.85 17.24 42.22
C ARG A 278 0.55 17.32 43.01
N ALA A 279 -0.01 16.20 43.45
CA ALA A 279 -1.20 16.21 44.28
C ALA A 279 -0.94 16.92 45.62
N ALA A 280 0.22 16.70 46.23
CA ALA A 280 0.65 17.40 47.44
C ALA A 280 0.83 18.91 47.21
N LYS A 281 1.46 19.32 46.09
CA LYS A 281 1.57 20.75 45.73
C LYS A 281 0.21 21.38 45.46
N MET A 282 -0.68 20.68 44.74
CA MET A 282 -2.04 21.15 44.50
C MET A 282 -2.88 21.24 45.79
N ALA A 283 -2.65 20.35 46.76
CA ALA A 283 -3.27 20.43 48.08
C ALA A 283 -2.70 21.57 48.94
N ALA A 284 -1.41 21.90 48.79
CA ALA A 284 -0.77 23.01 49.50
C ALA A 284 -1.11 24.39 48.91
N ASP A 285 -1.30 24.47 47.59
CA ASP A 285 -1.72 25.69 46.87
C ASP A 285 -3.25 25.90 46.86
N ALA A 286 -4.02 24.95 47.41
CA ALA A 286 -5.47 25.13 47.56
C ALA A 286 -5.73 26.23 48.61
N PRO A 287 -6.38 27.35 48.24
CA PRO A 287 -6.71 28.38 49.21
C PRO A 287 -7.65 27.79 50.26
N THR A 288 -7.32 27.96 51.53
CA THR A 288 -8.26 27.80 52.65
C THR A 288 -9.46 28.70 52.39
N GLU A 289 -10.53 28.15 51.81
CA GLU A 289 -11.83 28.80 51.80
C GLU A 289 -12.30 28.91 53.26
N THR A 290 -12.16 30.13 53.76
CA THR A 290 -12.98 30.80 54.76
C THR A 290 -14.22 30.01 55.19
N THR A 291 -14.12 29.33 56.33
CA THR A 291 -15.24 29.10 57.24
C THR A 291 -15.74 30.45 57.74
N GLY A 292 -16.67 31.06 57.02
CA GLY A 292 -17.21 32.38 57.33
C GLY A 292 -18.45 32.68 56.50
N GLY A 293 -19.44 31.81 56.52
CA GLY A 293 -20.64 31.98 55.70
C GLY A 293 -21.74 30.96 55.95
N THR A 294 -21.92 30.47 57.17
CA THR A 294 -23.04 29.56 57.53
C THR A 294 -23.62 29.84 58.91
N GLU A 295 -23.50 31.06 59.44
CA GLU A 295 -24.12 31.43 60.73
C GLU A 295 -25.30 32.41 60.61
N THR A 296 -25.52 33.04 59.45
CA THR A 296 -26.62 34.01 59.27
C THR A 296 -27.94 33.39 58.83
N GLU A 297 -27.97 32.27 58.11
CA GLU A 297 -29.25 31.65 57.68
C GLU A 297 -29.93 30.81 58.77
N GLN A 298 -29.20 30.30 59.78
CA GLN A 298 -29.81 29.51 60.86
C GLN A 298 -30.46 30.37 61.95
N LYS A 299 -30.20 31.69 62.00
CA LYS A 299 -30.85 32.61 62.95
C LYS A 299 -32.19 33.16 62.47
N GLU A 300 -32.50 33.13 61.17
CA GLU A 300 -33.81 33.57 60.67
C GLU A 300 -34.88 32.47 60.73
N VAL A 301 -34.52 31.20 60.51
CA VAL A 301 -35.48 30.09 60.57
C VAL A 301 -35.95 29.82 62.02
N GLY A 302 -35.06 29.95 63.01
CA GLY A 302 -35.41 29.78 64.43
C GLY A 302 -36.25 30.90 65.05
N ARG A 303 -36.44 32.02 64.34
CA ARG A 303 -37.29 33.14 64.80
C ARG A 303 -38.73 33.06 64.27
N LEU A 304 -38.95 32.36 63.16
CA LEU A 304 -40.28 32.15 62.57
C LEU A 304 -41.05 31.00 63.23
N GLU A 305 -40.38 29.95 63.71
CA GLU A 305 -41.06 28.83 64.42
C GLU A 305 -41.54 29.17 65.84
N ARG A 306 -41.12 30.30 66.42
CA ARG A 306 -41.56 30.74 67.76
C ARG A 306 -42.83 31.59 67.78
N ALA A 307 -43.39 31.94 66.62
CA ALA A 307 -44.60 32.78 66.51
C ALA A 307 -45.91 32.00 66.32
N GLU A 308 -45.87 30.68 66.11
CA GLU A 308 -47.07 29.86 65.89
C GLU A 308 -47.18 28.73 66.94
N LEU A 309 -47.57 29.09 68.16
CA LEU A 309 -48.18 28.15 69.10
C LEU A 309 -49.52 28.71 69.60
N PRO A 310 -50.65 28.00 69.38
CA PRO A 310 -51.96 28.45 69.81
C PRO A 310 -52.17 28.23 71.31
N LYS A 311 -52.82 29.23 71.94
CA LYS A 311 -53.37 29.14 73.30
C LYS A 311 -54.37 27.98 73.39
N GLN A 312 -54.20 27.11 74.38
CA GLN A 312 -55.28 26.28 74.90
C GLN A 312 -55.67 26.77 76.30
N SER A 313 -56.99 26.86 76.50
CA SER A 313 -57.77 27.25 77.69
C SER A 313 -57.86 28.74 77.99
#